data_AF-A0A673XPX2-F1
#
_entry.id   AF-A0A673XPX2-F1
#
_cell.length_a   1.000
_cell.length_b   1.000
_cell.length_c   1.000
_cell.angle_alpha   90.00
_cell.angle_beta   90.00
_cell.angle_gamma   90.00
#
_symmetry.space_group_name_H-M   'P 1'
#
loop_
_entity.id
_entity.type
_entity.pdbx_description
1 polymer ?
#
loop_
_entity_poly.entity_id
_entity_poly.type
_entity_poly.pdbx_seq_one_letter_code
_entity_poly.pdbx_strand_id
1 'polypeptide(L)'
;MITCFAAVSRVKAWGEKVIILDIGTGTGLLSKMAVTAGAGHCHAVEVFKPMADAALRTVKINGFSDNFKIINTQVTVRPNGDMQTRANVLITELSDTELIGEGALPSYEHTHLAPEWRSVLRHCISVLEASLQILVRFQAVSQPDIIGGVP
;
A
#
# COMPACT_ATOMS: atom_id res chain seq x y z
N MET A 1 -8.40 -10.83 5.05
CA MET A 1 -9.46 -9.78 5.23
C MET A 1 -9.47 -9.06 6.58
N ILE A 2 -9.50 -9.75 7.74
CA ILE A 2 -9.55 -9.14 9.10
C ILE A 2 -8.34 -8.21 9.39
N THR A 3 -7.22 -8.51 8.76
CA THR A 3 -5.92 -7.86 8.95
C THR A 3 -5.89 -6.40 8.48
N CYS A 4 -6.57 -6.09 7.37
CA CYS A 4 -6.66 -4.73 6.83
C CYS A 4 -7.43 -3.79 7.76
N PHE A 5 -8.56 -4.26 8.31
CA PHE A 5 -9.33 -3.50 9.31
C PHE A 5 -8.53 -3.21 10.58
N ALA A 6 -7.74 -4.18 11.05
CA ALA A 6 -6.88 -4.00 12.23
C ALA A 6 -5.78 -2.95 11.98
N ALA A 7 -5.14 -2.97 10.81
CA ALA A 7 -4.13 -1.99 10.42
C ALA A 7 -4.70 -0.56 10.37
N VAL A 8 -5.84 -0.38 9.68
CA VAL A 8 -6.52 0.92 9.59
C VAL A 8 -6.95 1.41 10.98
N SER A 9 -7.55 0.54 11.79
CA SER A 9 -7.97 0.88 13.16
C SER A 9 -6.81 1.32 14.04
N ARG A 10 -5.64 0.69 13.89
CA ARG A 10 -4.44 1.02 14.66
C ARG A 10 -3.91 2.41 14.35
N VAL A 11 -3.79 2.77 13.07
CA VAL A 11 -3.34 4.12 12.67
C VAL A 11 -4.35 5.17 13.12
N LYS A 12 -5.65 4.88 13.01
CA LYS A 12 -6.70 5.77 13.54
C LYS A 12 -6.59 5.97 15.05
N ALA A 13 -6.21 4.94 15.80
CA ALA A 13 -6.00 5.05 17.26
C ALA A 13 -4.80 5.96 17.63
N TRP A 14 -3.90 6.23 16.69
CA TRP A 14 -2.85 7.25 16.85
C TRP A 14 -3.33 8.67 16.53
N GLY A 15 -4.60 8.85 16.12
CA GLY A 15 -5.15 10.15 15.70
C GLY A 15 -4.66 10.60 14.33
N GLU A 16 -4.00 9.72 13.57
CA GLU A 16 -3.49 10.04 12.23
C GLU A 16 -4.52 9.72 11.14
N LYS A 17 -4.48 10.50 10.05
CA LYS A 17 -5.17 10.13 8.80
C LYS A 17 -4.50 8.89 8.22
N VAL A 18 -5.30 7.90 7.84
CA VAL A 18 -4.78 6.67 7.23
C VAL A 18 -4.60 6.88 5.73
N ILE A 19 -3.35 6.75 5.26
CA ILE A 19 -2.95 6.82 3.87
C ILE A 19 -2.33 5.47 3.51
N ILE A 20 -3.00 4.77 2.60
CA ILE A 20 -2.62 3.43 2.17
C ILE A 20 -1.73 3.52 0.93
N LEU A 21 -0.69 2.69 0.89
CA LEU A 21 -0.01 2.28 -0.34
C LEU A 21 -0.30 0.79 -0.55
N ASP A 22 -0.94 0.44 -1.66
CA ASP A 22 -1.25 -0.94 -2.04
C ASP A 22 -0.39 -1.34 -3.25
N ILE A 23 0.60 -2.22 -3.04
CA ILE A 23 1.52 -2.67 -4.09
C ILE A 23 1.06 -4.02 -4.64
N GLY A 24 0.83 -4.08 -5.95
CA GLY A 24 0.23 -5.25 -6.59
C GLY A 24 -1.28 -5.23 -6.37
N THR A 25 -1.95 -4.10 -6.63
CA THR A 25 -3.35 -3.94 -6.26
C THR A 25 -4.28 -4.90 -7.02
N GLY A 26 -3.86 -5.42 -8.18
CA GLY A 26 -4.66 -6.31 -9.01
C GLY A 26 -5.99 -5.67 -9.38
N THR A 27 -7.09 -6.20 -8.84
CA THR A 27 -8.45 -5.66 -9.05
C THR A 27 -8.85 -4.53 -8.09
N GLY A 28 -8.01 -4.20 -7.10
CA GLY A 28 -8.28 -3.18 -6.09
C GLY A 28 -9.06 -3.67 -4.86
N LEU A 29 -9.17 -4.99 -4.65
CA LEU A 29 -9.99 -5.56 -3.58
C LEU A 29 -9.52 -5.15 -2.17
N LEU A 30 -8.22 -5.29 -1.89
CA LEU A 30 -7.68 -4.96 -0.56
C LEU A 30 -7.70 -3.46 -0.29
N SER A 31 -7.37 -2.66 -1.31
CA SER A 31 -7.56 -1.21 -1.27
C SER A 31 -9.01 -0.81 -0.94
N LYS A 32 -10.01 -1.47 -1.54
CA LYS A 32 -11.44 -1.25 -1.24
C LYS A 32 -11.77 -1.58 0.21
N MET A 33 -11.24 -2.69 0.72
CA MET A 33 -11.42 -3.06 2.13
C MET A 33 -10.81 -2.01 3.06
N ALA A 34 -9.63 -1.47 2.72
CA ALA A 34 -8.96 -0.45 3.53
C ALA A 34 -9.79 0.84 3.61
N VAL A 35 -10.29 1.32 2.46
CA VAL A 35 -11.18 2.50 2.42
C VAL A 35 -12.48 2.23 3.17
N THR A 36 -13.06 1.04 3.04
CA THR A 36 -14.26 0.64 3.78
C THR A 36 -14.02 0.58 5.30
N ALA A 37 -12.80 0.23 5.73
CA ALA A 37 -12.38 0.28 7.13
C ALA A 37 -12.16 1.71 7.65
N GLY A 38 -12.31 2.72 6.79
CA GLY A 38 -12.17 4.13 7.12
C GLY A 38 -10.81 4.72 6.80
N ALA A 39 -10.05 4.13 5.85
CA ALA A 39 -8.89 4.78 5.30
C ALA A 39 -9.29 6.02 4.47
N GLY A 40 -8.54 7.11 4.61
CA GLY A 40 -8.89 8.38 3.98
C GLY A 40 -8.52 8.43 2.50
N HIS A 41 -7.42 7.78 2.12
CA HIS A 41 -6.96 7.71 0.73
C HIS A 41 -6.11 6.46 0.50
N CYS A 42 -6.15 5.92 -0.72
CA CYS A 42 -5.36 4.78 -1.14
C CYS A 42 -4.64 5.08 -2.45
N HIS A 43 -3.32 4.87 -2.45
CA HIS A 43 -2.49 4.81 -3.64
C HIS A 43 -2.29 3.35 -4.03
N ALA A 44 -2.94 2.93 -5.11
CA ALA A 44 -2.93 1.55 -5.56
C ALA A 44 -2.02 1.42 -6.79
N VAL A 45 -0.97 0.61 -6.68
CA VAL A 45 0.06 0.40 -7.69
C VAL A 45 -0.18 -0.94 -8.37
N GLU A 46 -0.29 -0.92 -9.70
CA GLU A 46 -0.42 -2.12 -10.53
C GLU A 46 0.34 -1.91 -11.84
N VAL A 47 1.38 -2.69 -12.09
CA VAL A 47 2.24 -2.53 -13.28
C VAL A 47 1.60 -3.10 -14.54
N PHE A 48 0.74 -4.10 -14.42
CA PHE A 48 0.07 -4.71 -15.56
C PHE A 48 -1.17 -3.90 -15.96
N LYS A 49 -1.05 -3.16 -17.07
CA LYS A 49 -2.07 -2.20 -17.56
C LYS A 49 -3.51 -2.77 -17.62
N PRO A 50 -3.77 -3.99 -18.13
CA PRO A 50 -5.11 -4.55 -18.14
C PRO A 50 -5.71 -4.71 -16.74
N MET A 51 -4.88 -5.03 -15.75
CA MET A 51 -5.30 -5.12 -14.35
C MET A 51 -5.49 -3.75 -13.72
N ALA A 52 -4.61 -2.79 -13.98
CA ALA A 52 -4.81 -1.41 -13.54
C ALA A 52 -6.14 -0.82 -14.05
N ASP A 53 -6.50 -1.12 -15.30
CA ASP A 53 -7.79 -0.73 -15.88
C ASP A 53 -8.97 -1.44 -15.22
N ALA A 54 -8.81 -2.71 -14.85
CA ALA A 54 -9.81 -3.44 -14.09
C ALA A 54 -9.99 -2.84 -12.69
N ALA A 55 -8.91 -2.51 -11.97
CA ALA A 55 -8.97 -1.82 -10.69
C ALA A 55 -9.69 -0.48 -10.80
N LEU A 56 -9.36 0.33 -11.80
CA LEU A 56 -10.01 1.62 -12.03
C LEU A 56 -11.52 1.46 -12.26
N ARG A 57 -11.94 0.47 -13.07
CA ARG A 57 -13.36 0.16 -13.27
C ARG A 57 -14.04 -0.28 -11.98
N THR A 58 -13.40 -1.16 -11.22
CA THR A 58 -13.91 -1.64 -9.92
C THR A 58 -14.15 -0.47 -8.98
N VAL A 59 -13.14 0.38 -8.78
CA VAL A 59 -13.23 1.57 -7.92
C VAL A 59 -14.36 2.50 -8.36
N LYS A 60 -14.47 2.76 -9.68
CA LYS A 60 -15.51 3.64 -10.24
C LYS A 60 -16.92 3.12 -10.02
N ILE A 61 -17.17 1.84 -10.32
CA ILE A 61 -18.50 1.22 -10.18
C ILE A 61 -18.92 1.16 -8.71
N ASN A 62 -17.97 1.03 -7.79
CA ASN A 62 -18.24 0.97 -6.35
C ASN A 62 -18.29 2.36 -5.68
N GLY A 63 -18.15 3.46 -6.44
CA GLY A 63 -18.27 4.82 -5.90
C GLY A 63 -17.08 5.28 -5.04
N PHE A 64 -15.91 4.67 -5.20
CA PHE A 64 -14.71 5.00 -4.41
C PHE A 64 -13.70 5.88 -5.15
N SER A 65 -14.05 6.44 -6.31
CA SER A 65 -13.10 7.20 -7.16
C SER A 65 -12.35 8.31 -6.40
N ASP A 66 -12.98 8.96 -5.44
CA ASP A 66 -12.38 10.08 -4.69
C ASP A 66 -11.36 9.60 -3.64
N ASN A 67 -11.43 8.33 -3.22
CA ASN A 67 -10.54 7.77 -2.22
C ASN A 67 -9.30 7.11 -2.84
N PHE A 68 -9.22 7.00 -4.17
CA PHE A 68 -8.23 6.15 -4.83
C PHE A 68 -7.43 6.93 -5.87
N LYS A 69 -6.15 6.58 -5.95
CA LYS A 69 -5.29 6.88 -7.09
C LYS A 69 -4.67 5.59 -7.59
N ILE A 70 -5.07 5.16 -8.79
CA ILE A 70 -4.44 4.02 -9.48
C ILE A 70 -3.19 4.51 -10.20
N ILE A 71 -2.06 3.85 -9.95
CA ILE A 71 -0.74 4.18 -10.47
C ILE A 71 -0.26 2.98 -11.28
N ASN A 72 -0.12 3.15 -12.59
CA ASN A 72 0.34 2.09 -13.50
C ASN A 72 1.83 2.23 -13.88
N THR A 73 2.61 2.79 -12.97
CA THR A 73 4.05 3.01 -13.14
C THR A 73 4.73 2.81 -11.78
N GLN A 74 6.06 2.96 -11.74
CA GLN A 74 6.77 3.08 -10.46
C GLN A 74 6.27 4.32 -9.70
N VAL A 75 6.01 4.18 -8.40
CA VAL A 75 5.49 5.27 -7.55
C VAL A 75 6.58 6.30 -7.26
N THR A 76 6.18 7.56 -7.15
CA THR A 76 7.08 8.66 -6.81
C THR A 76 6.51 9.56 -5.73
N VAL A 77 7.29 9.86 -4.69
CA VAL A 77 6.86 10.72 -3.56
C VAL A 77 7.64 12.02 -3.57
N ARG A 78 6.95 13.08 -3.97
CA ARG A 78 7.49 14.45 -4.12
C ARG A 78 6.33 15.41 -4.40
N PRO A 79 6.50 16.73 -4.25
CA PRO A 79 5.41 17.70 -4.45
C PRO A 79 4.67 17.55 -5.79
N ASN A 80 5.38 17.15 -6.85
CA ASN A 80 4.84 16.92 -8.20
C ASN A 80 4.83 15.43 -8.60
N GLY A 81 4.91 14.53 -7.62
CA GLY A 81 4.92 13.07 -7.83
C GLY A 81 3.54 12.44 -7.76
N ASP A 82 3.52 11.11 -7.76
CA ASP A 82 2.30 10.34 -7.58
C ASP A 82 1.68 10.53 -6.20
N MET A 83 2.54 10.76 -5.20
CA MET A 83 2.17 10.97 -3.81
C MET A 83 2.81 12.24 -3.28
N GLN A 84 2.01 13.15 -2.71
CA GLN A 84 2.50 14.36 -2.07
C GLN A 84 2.99 14.12 -0.63
N THR A 85 2.49 13.07 0.00
CA THR A 85 2.82 12.66 1.37
C THR A 85 3.09 11.17 1.41
N ARG A 86 3.94 10.74 2.34
CA ARG A 86 4.21 9.34 2.60
C ARG A 86 2.96 8.61 3.11
N ALA A 87 2.79 7.35 2.71
CA ALA A 87 1.78 6.46 3.27
C ALA A 87 2.19 6.00 4.68
N ASN A 88 1.21 5.64 5.50
CA ASN A 88 1.42 5.10 6.85
C ASN A 88 0.89 3.67 7.04
N VAL A 89 0.36 3.06 5.96
CA VAL A 89 0.02 1.64 5.89
C VAL A 89 0.45 1.13 4.52
N LEU A 90 1.12 -0.02 4.51
CA LEU A 90 1.52 -0.74 3.31
C LEU A 90 0.66 -2.01 3.20
N ILE A 91 -0.05 -2.15 2.10
CA ILE A 91 -0.74 -3.38 1.73
C ILE A 91 0.03 -3.95 0.55
N THR A 92 0.30 -5.25 0.59
CA THR A 92 0.89 -5.93 -0.56
C THR A 92 0.41 -7.37 -0.58
N GLU A 93 -0.03 -7.78 -1.76
CA GLU A 93 -0.47 -9.14 -2.04
C GLU A 93 0.29 -9.55 -3.29
N LEU A 94 1.48 -10.11 -3.06
CA LEU A 94 2.34 -10.66 -4.09
C LEU A 94 2.42 -12.18 -3.89
N SER A 95 1.27 -12.83 -3.71
CA SER A 95 1.25 -14.28 -3.51
C SER A 95 1.01 -14.97 -4.85
N ASP A 96 2.07 -15.54 -5.41
CA ASP A 96 1.93 -16.61 -6.39
C ASP A 96 1.90 -17.98 -5.70
N THR A 97 1.46 -19.00 -6.42
CA THR A 97 1.30 -20.40 -5.95
C THR A 97 2.59 -21.01 -5.36
N GLU A 98 3.76 -20.46 -5.69
CA GLU A 98 5.07 -20.91 -5.18
C GLU A 98 5.64 -20.00 -4.07
N LEU A 99 4.89 -18.98 -3.60
CA LEU A 99 5.33 -17.98 -2.60
C LEU A 99 6.52 -17.11 -3.04
N ILE A 100 7.24 -17.46 -4.11
CA ILE A 100 8.49 -16.82 -4.58
C ILE A 100 8.50 -16.47 -6.08
N GLY A 101 7.51 -16.93 -6.85
CA GLY A 101 7.47 -16.82 -8.32
C GLY A 101 7.27 -15.40 -8.86
N GLU A 102 6.44 -14.59 -8.21
CA GLU A 102 6.15 -13.19 -8.59
C GLU A 102 7.16 -12.17 -8.00
N GLY A 103 8.30 -12.65 -7.50
CA GLY A 103 9.28 -11.77 -6.86
C GLY A 103 8.85 -11.29 -5.48
N ALA A 104 8.10 -12.10 -4.74
CA ALA A 104 7.74 -11.84 -3.34
C ALA A 104 8.98 -11.76 -2.45
N LEU A 105 9.97 -12.64 -2.59
CA LEU A 105 11.23 -12.57 -1.84
C LEU A 105 12.06 -11.32 -2.18
N PRO A 106 12.29 -10.96 -3.47
CA PRO A 106 12.81 -9.66 -3.83
C PRO A 106 11.99 -8.55 -3.21
N SER A 107 10.66 -8.52 -3.34
CA SER A 107 9.80 -7.49 -2.75
C SER A 107 9.79 -7.50 -1.21
N TYR A 108 10.14 -8.62 -0.56
CA TYR A 108 10.18 -8.78 0.90
C TYR A 108 11.55 -8.49 1.51
N GLU A 109 12.64 -8.90 0.85
CA GLU A 109 14.00 -8.42 1.13
C GLU A 109 14.18 -6.95 0.68
N HIS A 110 13.43 -6.50 -0.34
CA HIS A 110 13.23 -5.10 -0.75
C HIS A 110 12.13 -4.41 0.09
N THR A 111 11.44 -5.08 1.02
CA THR A 111 10.64 -4.43 2.08
C THR A 111 11.22 -4.61 3.48
N HIS A 112 12.32 -5.37 3.62
CA HIS A 112 13.53 -4.90 4.30
C HIS A 112 14.19 -3.74 3.52
N LEU A 113 13.33 -2.86 3.01
CA LEU A 113 13.57 -1.52 2.57
C LEU A 113 14.64 -1.48 1.47
N ALA A 114 14.23 -1.78 0.26
CA ALA A 114 14.93 -1.21 -0.87
C ALA A 114 14.82 0.32 -0.73
N PRO A 115 15.94 1.04 -0.89
CA PRO A 115 16.03 2.46 -0.57
C PRO A 115 14.89 3.31 -1.15
N GLU A 116 14.36 2.89 -2.30
CA GLU A 116 13.29 3.58 -3.01
C GLU A 116 11.98 3.64 -2.22
N TRP A 117 11.56 2.58 -1.51
CA TRP A 117 10.28 2.56 -0.79
C TRP A 117 10.36 3.18 0.62
N ARG A 118 11.57 3.27 1.20
CA ARG A 118 11.80 4.04 2.45
C ARG A 118 11.32 5.49 2.31
N SER A 119 11.49 6.07 1.12
CA SER A 119 11.06 7.44 0.84
C SER A 119 9.54 7.61 0.81
N VAL A 120 8.79 6.52 0.72
CA VAL A 120 7.34 6.49 0.50
C VAL A 120 6.55 6.20 1.78
N LEU A 121 7.18 5.62 2.80
CA LEU A 121 6.52 5.22 4.03
C LEU A 121 6.98 6.06 5.22
N ARG A 122 6.03 6.52 6.05
CA ARG A 122 6.29 7.24 7.31
C ARG A 122 6.32 6.26 8.49
N HIS A 123 5.24 5.50 8.61
CA HIS A 123 5.08 4.36 9.51
C HIS A 123 4.69 3.17 8.62
N CYS A 124 5.37 2.03 8.73
CA CYS A 124 4.96 0.85 7.96
C CYS A 124 4.02 0.00 8.82
N ILE A 125 2.84 -0.33 8.32
CA ILE A 125 2.08 -1.49 8.81
C ILE A 125 1.86 -2.34 7.58
N SER A 126 2.57 -3.46 7.50
CA SER A 126 2.52 -4.35 6.34
C SER A 126 1.43 -5.39 6.53
N VAL A 127 0.46 -5.41 5.63
CA VAL A 127 -0.56 -6.46 5.56
C VAL A 127 -0.21 -7.39 4.42
N LEU A 128 0.20 -8.61 4.78
CA LEU A 128 0.34 -9.74 3.86
C LEU A 128 -0.81 -10.72 4.07
N GLU A 129 -1.33 -11.29 3.00
CA GLU A 129 -2.15 -12.50 3.10
C GLU A 129 -1.50 -13.64 2.33
N ALA A 130 -0.70 -14.46 3.04
CA ALA A 130 -0.23 -15.74 2.51
C ALA A 130 -1.30 -16.80 2.79
N SER A 131 -1.82 -17.42 1.73
CA SER A 131 -2.58 -18.66 1.81
C SER A 131 -1.74 -19.69 2.59
N LEU A 132 -2.17 -20.00 3.83
CA LEU A 132 -1.52 -20.88 4.82
C LEU A 132 -0.48 -20.26 5.77
N GLN A 133 -0.78 -19.10 6.39
CA GLN A 133 -0.61 -18.83 7.83
C GLN A 133 -0.91 -17.34 8.06
N ILE A 134 -1.89 -17.02 8.90
CA ILE A 134 -2.20 -15.63 9.28
C ILE A 134 -1.05 -15.11 10.16
N LEU A 135 -0.01 -14.56 9.54
CA LEU A 135 1.03 -13.81 10.23
C LEU A 135 0.98 -12.35 9.75
N VAL A 136 0.27 -11.51 10.50
CA VAL A 136 0.44 -10.06 10.34
C VAL A 136 1.78 -9.69 10.95
N ARG A 137 2.76 -9.33 10.12
CA ARG A 137 4.01 -8.74 10.59
C ARG A 137 3.79 -7.24 10.82
N PHE A 138 3.49 -6.90 12.07
CA PHE A 138 3.49 -5.51 12.52
C PHE A 138 4.94 -5.05 12.72
N GLN A 139 5.54 -4.40 11.73
CA GLN A 139 6.79 -3.69 11.91
C GLN A 139 6.52 -2.20 11.89
N ALA A 140 6.31 -1.58 13.06
CA ALA A 140 6.34 -0.14 13.18
C ALA A 140 7.76 0.36 12.87
N VAL A 141 8.05 0.61 11.60
CA VAL A 141 9.28 1.29 11.19
C VAL A 141 9.00 2.78 11.30
N SER A 142 9.30 3.36 12.46
CA SER A 142 9.33 4.81 12.64
C SER A 142 10.63 5.33 12.01
N GLN A 143 10.54 6.07 10.90
CA GLN A 143 11.69 6.82 10.38
C GLN A 143 11.57 8.29 10.79
N PRO A 144 12.68 8.96 11.17
CA PRO A 144 12.67 10.39 11.41
C PRO A 144 12.21 11.13 10.15
N ASP A 145 11.48 12.23 10.33
CA ASP A 145 11.07 13.12 9.25
C ASP A 145 12.30 13.70 8.54
N ILE A 146 12.80 13.03 7.50
CA ILE A 146 13.71 13.68 6.55
C ILE A 146 12.84 14.51 5.61
N ILE A 147 12.37 15.64 6.12
CA ILE A 147 11.91 16.77 5.33
C ILE A 147 13.06 17.78 5.38
N GLY A 148 13.89 17.82 4.33
CA GLY A 148 14.92 18.84 4.19
C GLY A 148 16.30 18.29 3.85
N GLY A 149 16.52 18.08 2.56
CA GLY A 149 17.85 18.09 1.95
C GLY A 149 17.74 18.88 0.66
N VAL A 150 17.69 20.20 0.78
CA VAL A 150 17.82 21.13 -0.36
C VAL A 150 19.32 21.27 -0.63
N PRO A 151 19.82 21.01 -1.85
CA PRO A 151 21.06 21.64 -2.31
C PRO A 151 20.81 23.10 -2.70
#